data_AF-A0A699Y8Y4-F1
#
_entry.id   AF-A0A699Y8Y4-F1
#
_cell.length_a   1.000
_cell.length_b   1.000
_cell.length_c   1.000
_cell.angle_alpha   90.00
_cell.angle_beta   90.00
_cell.angle_gamma   90.00
#
_symmetry.space_group_name_H-M   'P 1'
#
loop_
_entity.id
_entity.type
_entity.pdbx_description
1 polymer ?
#
loop_
_entity_poly.entity_id
_entity_poly.type
_entity_poly.pdbx_seq_one_letter_code
_entity_poly.pdbx_strand_id
1 'polypeptide(L)'
;MNNFALAVSALDHPVCRSRADTLASLTGAGFTDAQAAALCNTLLGQVSSNFATNDGITDFNGVNTAWLVICSAMVFIMHGGFAMLCAGAIRSKNTLNILLQTIMDACVSAIAFYIVGFGFAYGEGDRPNRFIGDAVFAMHHWSTKFTGVGNGRWTDWLYQWAFAATAVTIPAGAVAERFNFNAYLAYSIFLAAFVYPVVVHWVWSREGWLSHFAVSGNPAPAKQEEHMLFRAGMIDFAGSGVVHMVGAMCGLMGAILAGPRLGRFDSNGNPVDMPGHSATLPLLTDLVHRLPCAGLQYGFNPGSSLTIDNSISAQVAGRAAVTTTLSGAAGGITTLINGFRRNKAWDLISMCNGVLVGFVVITACAHVVEPWAAIVNGICGGLIFDLVCWLFLKLRIDDPLSAVPMHGFGGMWGVFFTGLLAKQVLPASAQPAPGAHLLQH
;
A
#
# COMPACT_ATOMS: atom_id res chain seq x y z
N MET A 1 62.95 -7.51 5.91
CA MET A 1 61.98 -6.66 6.63
C MET A 1 61.63 -5.35 5.91
N ASN A 2 62.50 -4.78 5.06
CA ASN A 2 62.20 -3.50 4.37
C ASN A 2 61.18 -3.59 3.22
N ASN A 3 61.10 -4.71 2.49
CA ASN A 3 60.22 -4.80 1.31
C ASN A 3 58.73 -4.93 1.66
N PHE A 4 58.41 -5.49 2.83
CA PHE A 4 57.03 -5.65 3.29
C PHE A 4 56.45 -4.32 3.80
N ALA A 5 57.24 -3.54 4.54
CA ALA A 5 56.84 -2.22 5.02
C ALA A 5 56.63 -1.21 3.87
N LEU A 6 57.44 -1.30 2.81
CA LEU A 6 57.27 -0.51 1.57
C LEU A 6 56.04 -0.91 0.76
N ALA A 7 55.70 -2.21 0.71
CA ALA A 7 54.48 -2.69 0.06
C ALA A 7 53.22 -2.23 0.82
N VAL A 8 53.29 -2.15 2.15
CA VAL A 8 52.20 -1.68 3.02
C VAL A 8 52.03 -0.16 2.96
N SER A 9 53.10 0.63 2.88
CA SER A 9 52.99 2.10 2.77
C SER A 9 52.44 2.58 1.42
N ALA A 10 52.59 1.78 0.35
CA ALA A 10 51.95 2.05 -0.94
C ALA A 10 50.42 1.82 -0.92
N LEU A 11 49.89 1.21 0.15
CA LEU A 11 48.47 0.83 0.32
C LEU A 11 47.68 1.77 1.25
N ASP A 12 48.34 2.67 1.99
CA ASP A 12 47.65 3.53 2.96
C ASP A 12 47.03 4.79 2.29
N HIS A 13 45.75 4.66 1.88
CA HIS A 13 44.70 5.71 1.69
C HIS A 13 44.47 6.35 0.28
N PRO A 14 43.26 6.84 -0.09
CA PRO A 14 41.89 6.30 0.06
C PRO A 14 41.39 5.66 -1.27
N VAL A 15 40.84 4.44 -1.22
CA VAL A 15 40.22 3.73 -2.36
C VAL A 15 41.16 3.45 -3.54
N CYS A 16 41.93 2.37 -3.40
CA CYS A 16 42.55 1.53 -4.45
C CYS A 16 43.03 2.21 -5.74
N ARG A 17 44.36 2.37 -5.89
CA ARG A 17 44.99 2.66 -7.19
C ARG A 17 44.68 1.57 -8.22
N SER A 18 44.78 1.93 -9.51
CA SER A 18 44.51 1.01 -10.61
C SER A 18 45.45 -0.20 -10.59
N ARG A 19 44.99 -1.36 -11.10
CA ARG A 19 45.79 -2.60 -11.18
C ARG A 19 47.20 -2.38 -11.77
N ALA A 20 47.32 -1.44 -12.71
CA ALA A 20 48.59 -1.10 -13.35
C ALA A 20 49.58 -0.42 -12.40
N ASP A 21 49.11 0.49 -11.54
CA ASP A 21 49.94 1.24 -10.60
C ASP A 21 50.48 0.35 -9.47
N THR A 22 49.65 -0.59 -9.00
CA THR A 22 50.05 -1.57 -7.97
C THR A 22 51.01 -2.62 -8.53
N LEU A 23 50.86 -3.02 -9.79
CA LEU A 23 51.78 -3.96 -10.43
C LEU A 23 53.16 -3.32 -10.63
N ALA A 24 53.21 -2.06 -11.08
CA ALA A 24 54.45 -1.31 -11.31
C ALA A 24 55.24 -1.03 -10.02
N SER A 25 54.56 -0.77 -8.90
CA SER A 25 55.23 -0.56 -7.61
C SER A 25 55.80 -1.86 -7.02
N LEU A 26 55.10 -2.99 -7.20
CA LEU A 26 55.54 -4.30 -6.75
C LEU A 26 56.72 -4.84 -7.56
N THR A 27 56.73 -4.66 -8.88
CA THR A 27 57.89 -5.02 -9.72
C THR A 27 59.10 -4.15 -9.41
N GLY A 28 58.90 -2.85 -9.17
CA GLY A 28 59.95 -1.94 -8.70
C GLY A 28 60.55 -2.28 -7.33
N ALA A 29 59.85 -3.08 -6.51
CA ALA A 29 60.32 -3.57 -5.22
C ALA A 29 61.06 -4.92 -5.29
N GLY A 30 61.36 -5.42 -6.50
CA GLY A 30 62.16 -6.63 -6.73
C GLY A 30 61.37 -7.94 -6.81
N PHE A 31 60.03 -7.87 -6.94
CA PHE A 31 59.21 -9.05 -7.25
C PHE A 31 59.23 -9.33 -8.76
N THR A 32 59.24 -10.61 -9.15
CA THR A 32 59.04 -10.97 -10.57
C THR A 32 57.61 -10.65 -11.01
N ASP A 33 57.39 -10.41 -12.31
CA ASP A 33 56.06 -10.06 -12.85
C ASP A 33 54.96 -11.06 -12.45
N ALA A 34 55.30 -12.36 -12.41
CA ALA A 34 54.38 -13.41 -11.98
C ALA A 34 54.03 -13.32 -10.47
N GLN A 35 55.01 -13.01 -9.63
CA GLN A 35 54.80 -12.83 -8.19
C GLN A 35 54.02 -11.54 -7.88
N ALA A 36 54.33 -10.46 -8.59
CA ALA A 36 53.61 -9.19 -8.49
C ALA A 36 52.14 -9.35 -8.93
N ALA A 37 51.88 -10.08 -10.03
CA ALA A 37 50.53 -10.34 -10.51
C ALA A 37 49.72 -11.23 -9.55
N ALA A 38 50.32 -12.29 -9.00
CA ALA A 38 49.66 -13.19 -8.06
C ALA A 38 49.30 -12.47 -6.74
N LEU A 39 50.22 -11.66 -6.21
CA LEU A 39 50.01 -10.89 -4.98
C LEU A 39 48.96 -9.79 -5.18
N CYS A 40 49.02 -9.08 -6.33
CA CYS A 40 48.03 -8.07 -6.70
C CYS A 40 46.63 -8.67 -6.85
N ASN A 41 46.50 -9.83 -7.51
CA ASN A 41 45.21 -10.52 -7.64
C ASN A 41 44.68 -11.03 -6.30
N THR A 42 45.56 -11.51 -5.40
CA THR A 42 45.16 -11.98 -4.06
C THR A 42 44.72 -10.81 -3.19
N LEU A 43 45.45 -9.68 -3.22
CA LEU A 43 45.11 -8.47 -2.48
C LEU A 43 43.86 -7.79 -3.02
N LEU A 44 43.70 -7.65 -4.34
CA LEU A 44 42.48 -7.12 -4.93
C LEU A 44 41.29 -8.04 -4.68
N GLY A 45 41.50 -9.37 -4.69
CA GLY A 45 40.48 -10.34 -4.31
C GLY A 45 40.06 -10.21 -2.85
N GLN A 46 41.02 -10.05 -1.93
CA GLN A 46 40.75 -9.88 -0.50
C GLN A 46 40.18 -8.51 -0.15
N VAL A 47 40.62 -7.45 -0.82
CA VAL A 47 40.09 -6.09 -0.65
C VAL A 47 38.69 -6.01 -1.24
N SER A 48 38.45 -6.59 -2.42
CA SER A 48 37.10 -6.68 -3.01
C SER A 48 36.17 -7.57 -2.18
N SER A 49 36.66 -8.66 -1.58
CA SER A 49 35.85 -9.47 -0.67
C SER A 49 35.59 -8.73 0.63
N ASN A 50 36.59 -8.02 1.18
CA ASN A 50 36.44 -7.25 2.41
C ASN A 50 35.56 -6.01 2.23
N PHE A 51 35.54 -5.35 1.07
CA PHE A 51 34.55 -4.30 0.80
C PHE A 51 33.16 -4.90 0.53
N ALA A 52 33.07 -6.02 -0.21
CA ALA A 52 31.80 -6.73 -0.38
C ALA A 52 31.22 -7.28 0.94
N THR A 53 32.06 -7.57 1.94
CA THR A 53 31.63 -8.02 3.28
C THR A 53 31.54 -6.88 4.31
N ASN A 54 32.22 -5.74 4.09
CA ASN A 54 32.18 -4.56 4.98
C ASN A 54 31.33 -3.39 4.45
N ASP A 55 30.52 -3.58 3.40
CA ASP A 55 29.29 -2.79 3.14
C ASP A 55 28.20 -3.11 4.19
N GLY A 56 28.63 -3.39 5.42
CA GLY A 56 27.97 -4.09 6.50
C GLY A 56 26.82 -3.34 7.15
N ILE A 57 25.74 -3.14 6.40
CA ILE A 57 24.40 -3.27 6.96
C ILE A 57 23.99 -4.73 6.70
N THR A 58 24.51 -5.66 7.51
CA THR A 58 23.98 -7.04 7.54
C THR A 58 22.65 -7.11 8.30
N ASP A 59 22.33 -6.05 9.05
CA ASP A 59 21.08 -5.86 9.77
C ASP A 59 20.23 -4.77 9.11
N PHE A 60 19.42 -5.15 8.12
CA PHE A 60 18.45 -4.27 7.49
C PHE A 60 17.22 -4.00 8.38
N ASN A 61 17.13 -4.57 9.60
CA ASN A 61 15.95 -4.41 10.45
C ASN A 61 15.72 -2.94 10.82
N GLY A 62 16.78 -2.17 11.09
CA GLY A 62 16.67 -0.74 11.35
C GLY A 62 16.10 0.04 10.17
N VAL A 63 16.56 -0.26 8.94
CA VAL A 63 16.10 0.39 7.70
C VAL A 63 14.66 0.00 7.38
N ASN A 64 14.32 -1.29 7.48
CA ASN A 64 12.96 -1.79 7.27
C ASN A 64 11.97 -1.24 8.31
N THR A 65 12.38 -1.17 9.57
CA THR A 65 11.58 -0.57 10.65
C THR A 65 11.35 0.91 10.38
N ALA A 66 12.41 1.66 10.04
CA ALA A 66 12.29 3.08 9.73
C ALA A 66 11.37 3.31 8.51
N TRP A 67 11.53 2.51 7.45
CA TRP A 67 10.68 2.54 6.27
C TRP A 67 9.20 2.32 6.63
N LEU A 68 8.88 1.26 7.37
CA LEU A 68 7.51 0.95 7.77
C LEU A 68 6.92 1.99 8.72
N VAL A 69 7.67 2.51 9.69
CA VAL A 69 7.17 3.55 10.62
C VAL A 69 6.87 4.84 9.88
N ILE A 70 7.76 5.27 8.98
CA ILE A 70 7.55 6.45 8.13
C ILE A 70 6.32 6.23 7.23
N CYS A 71 6.24 5.08 6.56
CA CYS A 71 5.08 4.73 5.73
C CYS A 71 3.79 4.68 6.56
N SER A 72 3.81 4.14 7.78
CA SER A 72 2.66 4.09 8.68
C SER A 72 2.17 5.48 9.08
N ALA A 73 3.10 6.37 9.44
CA ALA A 73 2.76 7.77 9.77
C ALA A 73 2.14 8.49 8.56
N MET A 74 2.67 8.21 7.36
CA MET A 74 2.14 8.72 6.10
C MET A 74 0.75 8.14 5.79
N VAL A 75 0.47 6.86 6.07
CA VAL A 75 -0.89 6.34 5.91
C VAL A 75 -1.84 6.96 6.94
N PHE A 76 -1.42 7.13 8.19
CA PHE A 76 -2.27 7.72 9.22
C PHE A 76 -2.65 9.18 8.93
N ILE A 77 -1.76 9.99 8.37
CA ILE A 77 -2.10 11.38 8.00
C ILE A 77 -3.14 11.40 6.85
N MET A 78 -3.34 10.30 6.08
CA MET A 78 -4.46 10.20 5.13
C MET A 78 -5.82 10.34 5.81
N HIS A 79 -5.96 9.95 7.08
CA HIS A 79 -7.18 10.21 7.86
C HIS A 79 -7.47 11.69 8.02
N GLY A 80 -6.43 12.50 8.23
CA GLY A 80 -6.55 13.96 8.24
C GLY A 80 -6.99 14.51 6.88
N GLY A 81 -6.45 13.95 5.80
CA GLY A 81 -6.90 14.24 4.44
C GLY A 81 -8.38 13.90 4.23
N PHE A 82 -8.80 12.69 4.59
CA PHE A 82 -10.20 12.25 4.48
C PHE A 82 -11.15 13.13 5.31
N ALA A 83 -10.76 13.53 6.52
CA ALA A 83 -11.49 14.47 7.35
C ALA A 83 -11.73 15.81 6.64
N MET A 84 -10.70 16.35 5.96
CA MET A 84 -10.80 17.59 5.19
C MET A 84 -11.71 17.44 3.97
N LEU A 85 -11.60 16.34 3.21
CA LEU A 85 -12.46 16.07 2.06
C LEU A 85 -13.92 15.97 2.48
N CYS A 86 -14.19 15.22 3.55
CA CYS A 86 -15.51 15.08 4.13
C CYS A 86 -16.08 16.41 4.60
N ALA A 87 -15.30 17.17 5.37
CA ALA A 87 -15.71 18.49 5.87
C ALA A 87 -16.03 19.47 4.74
N GLY A 88 -15.32 19.39 3.61
CA GLY A 88 -15.53 20.22 2.43
C GLY A 88 -16.74 19.82 1.58
N ALA A 89 -16.99 18.52 1.46
CA ALA A 89 -18.06 17.98 0.60
C ALA A 89 -19.46 18.04 1.24
N ILE A 90 -19.56 18.13 2.57
CA ILE A 90 -20.86 18.22 3.27
C ILE A 90 -21.24 19.66 3.62
N ARG A 91 -22.47 19.86 4.12
CA ARG A 91 -22.94 21.18 4.58
C ARG A 91 -22.29 21.56 5.91
N SER A 92 -22.03 22.86 6.09
CA SER A 92 -21.35 23.44 7.26
C SER A 92 -21.94 23.00 8.60
N LYS A 93 -23.27 22.86 8.68
CA LYS A 93 -23.99 22.44 9.90
C LYS A 93 -23.58 21.06 10.41
N ASN A 94 -23.04 20.20 9.53
CA ASN A 94 -22.70 18.81 9.85
C ASN A 94 -21.17 18.58 9.93
N THR A 95 -20.36 19.62 9.69
CA THR A 95 -18.90 19.51 9.63
C THR A 95 -18.28 19.02 10.95
N LEU A 96 -18.75 19.48 12.11
CA LEU A 96 -18.21 19.01 13.40
C LEU A 96 -18.47 17.52 13.64
N ASN A 97 -19.64 17.02 13.21
CA ASN A 97 -19.99 15.61 13.41
C ASN A 97 -19.10 14.68 12.58
N ILE A 98 -18.80 15.03 11.32
CA ILE A 98 -17.95 14.19 10.47
C ILE A 98 -16.48 14.21 10.90
N LEU A 99 -15.99 15.35 11.39
CA LEU A 99 -14.64 15.47 11.94
C LEU A 99 -14.49 14.62 13.21
N LEU A 100 -15.48 14.67 14.10
CA LEU A 100 -15.52 13.82 15.29
C LEU A 100 -15.54 12.34 14.92
N GLN A 101 -16.36 11.94 13.95
CA GLN A 101 -16.43 10.56 13.45
C GLN A 101 -15.08 10.07 12.94
N THR A 102 -14.38 10.88 12.14
CA THR A 102 -13.09 10.48 11.55
C THR A 102 -12.02 10.25 12.63
N ILE A 103 -11.98 11.09 13.67
CA ILE A 103 -11.07 10.91 14.82
C ILE A 103 -11.47 9.67 15.63
N MET A 104 -12.77 9.48 15.86
CA MET A 104 -13.28 8.31 16.59
C MET A 104 -12.99 7.01 15.84
N ASP A 105 -13.11 6.98 14.52
CA ASP A 105 -12.77 5.82 13.70
C ASP A 105 -11.29 5.43 13.87
N ALA A 106 -10.39 6.41 13.93
CA ALA A 106 -8.97 6.15 14.21
C ALA A 106 -8.75 5.56 15.62
N CYS A 107 -9.37 6.13 16.66
CA CYS A 107 -9.22 5.64 18.04
C CYS A 107 -9.84 4.26 18.24
N VAL A 108 -11.04 4.06 17.72
CA VAL A 108 -11.79 2.81 17.85
C VAL A 108 -11.13 1.70 17.05
N SER A 109 -10.72 1.98 15.81
CA SER A 109 -9.99 0.99 15.01
C SER A 109 -8.69 0.59 15.68
N ALA A 110 -7.96 1.50 16.35
CA ALA A 110 -6.74 1.16 17.07
C ALA A 110 -7.01 0.13 18.17
N ILE A 111 -8.02 0.36 19.00
CA ILE A 111 -8.36 -0.54 20.11
C ILE A 111 -8.94 -1.86 19.59
N ALA A 112 -9.89 -1.80 18.66
CA ALA A 112 -10.54 -2.99 18.11
C ALA A 112 -9.56 -3.89 17.32
N PHE A 113 -8.70 -3.26 16.52
CA PHE A 113 -7.68 -3.97 15.75
C PHE A 113 -6.57 -4.52 16.64
N TYR A 114 -6.20 -3.82 17.73
CA TYR A 114 -5.28 -4.36 18.73
C TYR A 114 -5.83 -5.62 19.42
N ILE A 115 -7.05 -5.54 19.97
CA ILE A 115 -7.59 -6.63 20.81
C ILE A 115 -7.88 -7.87 19.97
N VAL A 116 -8.59 -7.72 18.84
CA VAL A 116 -9.02 -8.87 18.03
C VAL A 116 -8.63 -8.80 16.56
N GLY A 117 -8.62 -7.60 15.96
CA GLY A 117 -8.50 -7.51 14.50
C GLY A 117 -7.18 -8.00 13.94
N PHE A 118 -6.04 -7.69 14.57
CA PHE A 118 -4.74 -8.19 14.11
C PHE A 118 -4.64 -9.71 14.21
N GLY A 119 -5.22 -10.30 15.25
CA GLY A 119 -5.26 -11.74 15.42
C GLY A 119 -6.12 -12.44 14.36
N PHE A 120 -7.29 -11.88 14.04
CA PHE A 120 -8.11 -12.42 12.94
C PHE A 120 -7.49 -12.21 11.55
N ALA A 121 -6.71 -11.15 11.36
CA ALA A 121 -6.05 -10.85 10.09
C ALA A 121 -4.82 -11.75 9.83
N TYR A 122 -3.89 -11.81 10.80
CA TYR A 122 -2.55 -12.39 10.62
C TYR A 122 -2.18 -13.45 11.68
N GLY A 123 -3.10 -13.80 12.57
CA GLY A 123 -2.84 -14.79 13.61
C GLY A 123 -2.71 -16.20 13.06
N GLU A 124 -1.51 -16.79 13.19
CA GLU A 124 -1.21 -18.19 12.86
C GLU A 124 -1.04 -18.99 14.16
N GLY A 125 -2.09 -19.69 14.57
CA GLY A 125 -2.12 -20.53 15.76
C GLY A 125 -1.81 -22.00 15.49
N ASP A 126 -2.19 -22.86 16.43
CA ASP A 126 -2.02 -24.31 16.32
C ASP A 126 -3.10 -24.97 15.43
N ARG A 127 -4.22 -24.27 15.16
CA ARG A 127 -5.31 -24.74 14.31
C ARG A 127 -5.63 -23.72 13.22
N PRO A 128 -4.64 -23.40 12.36
CA PRO A 128 -4.82 -22.43 11.31
C PRO A 128 -5.98 -22.83 10.40
N ASN A 129 -6.85 -21.88 10.10
CA ASN A 129 -7.92 -22.04 9.14
C ASN A 129 -7.78 -20.98 8.05
N ARG A 130 -8.29 -21.25 6.85
CA ARG A 130 -8.07 -20.40 5.68
C ARG A 130 -9.01 -19.18 5.61
N PHE A 131 -9.92 -19.06 6.56
CA PHE A 131 -11.01 -18.08 6.57
C PHE A 131 -10.77 -16.96 7.57
N ILE A 132 -10.15 -17.25 8.72
CA ILE A 132 -9.92 -16.32 9.82
C ILE A 132 -8.73 -16.77 10.67
N GLY A 133 -7.88 -15.85 11.11
CA GLY A 133 -6.78 -16.17 12.02
C GLY A 133 -7.26 -16.57 13.43
N ASP A 134 -6.45 -17.35 14.13
CA ASP A 134 -6.81 -17.97 15.43
C ASP A 134 -5.83 -17.65 16.57
N ALA A 135 -4.86 -16.76 16.36
CA ALA A 135 -3.81 -16.43 17.33
C ALA A 135 -3.47 -14.93 17.39
N VAL A 136 -2.56 -14.54 18.29
CA VAL A 136 -2.01 -13.17 18.39
C VAL A 136 -3.05 -12.09 18.78
N PHE A 137 -4.13 -12.51 19.45
CA PHE A 137 -5.09 -11.59 20.06
C PHE A 137 -4.43 -10.70 21.11
N ALA A 138 -4.73 -9.40 21.09
CA ALA A 138 -4.09 -8.40 21.94
C ALA A 138 -2.56 -8.43 21.89
N MET A 139 -1.99 -8.85 20.75
CA MET A 139 -0.55 -9.10 20.58
C MET A 139 0.05 -10.06 21.63
N HIS A 140 -0.77 -10.93 22.22
CA HIS A 140 -0.32 -11.94 23.16
C HIS A 140 0.58 -12.97 22.45
N HIS A 141 1.67 -13.38 23.10
CA HIS A 141 2.71 -14.25 22.51
C HIS A 141 3.28 -13.74 21.17
N TRP A 142 3.60 -12.44 21.11
CA TRP A 142 4.18 -11.79 19.93
C TRP A 142 5.46 -12.47 19.38
N SER A 143 6.12 -13.36 20.11
CA SER A 143 7.34 -14.06 19.68
C SER A 143 7.14 -15.34 18.86
N THR A 144 5.95 -15.63 18.32
CA THR A 144 5.65 -16.95 17.72
C THR A 144 5.23 -16.86 16.24
N LYS A 145 6.24 -16.96 15.36
CA LYS A 145 6.17 -17.24 13.89
C LYS A 145 5.99 -16.06 12.93
N PHE A 146 6.68 -16.22 11.79
CA PHE A 146 7.01 -15.25 10.76
C PHE A 146 5.79 -14.92 9.88
N THR A 147 5.27 -13.68 9.96
CA THR A 147 4.17 -13.20 9.09
C THR A 147 4.65 -12.76 7.70
N GLY A 148 5.94 -12.52 7.50
CA GLY A 148 6.42 -11.78 6.32
C GLY A 148 7.62 -10.95 6.71
N VAL A 149 8.31 -10.40 5.72
CA VAL A 149 9.64 -9.80 5.88
C VAL A 149 9.52 -8.44 6.57
N GLY A 150 10.31 -8.25 7.64
CA GLY A 150 10.25 -7.11 8.57
C GLY A 150 10.25 -7.64 10.02
N ASN A 151 11.42 -7.79 10.65
CA ASN A 151 11.52 -8.46 11.95
C ASN A 151 10.97 -7.59 13.11
N GLY A 152 9.64 -7.56 13.26
CA GLY A 152 8.95 -7.02 14.42
C GLY A 152 7.43 -6.95 14.24
N ARG A 153 6.66 -7.79 14.94
CA ARG A 153 5.18 -7.74 14.89
C ARG A 153 4.57 -6.38 15.27
N TRP A 154 5.32 -5.54 15.99
CA TRP A 154 4.92 -4.20 16.40
C TRP A 154 4.85 -3.21 15.22
N THR A 155 5.82 -3.26 14.30
CA THR A 155 5.82 -2.40 13.11
C THR A 155 4.76 -2.85 12.12
N ASP A 156 4.57 -4.16 11.98
CA ASP A 156 3.52 -4.73 11.14
C ASP A 156 2.13 -4.34 11.66
N TRP A 157 1.92 -4.44 12.98
CA TRP A 157 0.67 -4.01 13.59
C TRP A 157 0.40 -2.53 13.32
N LEU A 158 1.39 -1.66 13.49
CA LEU A 158 1.26 -0.22 13.26
C LEU A 158 0.87 0.08 11.81
N TYR A 159 1.57 -0.54 10.86
CA TYR A 159 1.30 -0.36 9.43
C TYR A 159 -0.09 -0.85 9.06
N GLN A 160 -0.46 -2.05 9.50
CA GLN A 160 -1.75 -2.67 9.17
C GLN A 160 -2.93 -2.00 9.88
N TRP A 161 -2.72 -1.47 11.09
CA TRP A 161 -3.72 -0.65 11.76
C TRP A 161 -4.05 0.58 10.94
N ALA A 162 -3.05 1.25 10.36
CA ALA A 162 -3.30 2.44 9.54
C ALA A 162 -4.24 2.13 8.36
N PHE A 163 -4.09 0.96 7.72
CA PHE A 163 -4.96 0.49 6.65
C PHE A 163 -6.36 0.11 7.17
N ALA A 164 -6.44 -0.57 8.31
CA ALA A 164 -7.71 -0.89 8.97
C ALA A 164 -8.50 0.38 9.29
N ALA A 165 -7.82 1.39 9.82
CA ALA A 165 -8.42 2.68 10.10
C ALA A 165 -8.93 3.34 8.79
N THR A 166 -8.21 3.20 7.67
CA THR A 166 -8.66 3.73 6.37
C THR A 166 -9.91 2.99 5.86
N ALA A 167 -9.96 1.67 6.00
CA ALA A 167 -11.14 0.89 5.59
C ALA A 167 -12.39 1.27 6.39
N VAL A 168 -12.23 1.55 7.69
CA VAL A 168 -13.32 1.92 8.60
C VAL A 168 -13.84 3.33 8.34
N THR A 169 -12.99 4.25 7.90
CA THR A 169 -13.39 5.65 7.68
C THR A 169 -14.12 5.87 6.34
N ILE A 170 -13.85 5.06 5.30
CA ILE A 170 -14.51 5.18 3.98
C ILE A 170 -16.05 5.21 4.08
N PRO A 171 -16.71 4.30 4.83
CA PRO A 171 -18.16 4.35 5.07
C PRO A 171 -18.68 5.69 5.58
N ALA A 172 -17.91 6.42 6.40
CA ALA A 172 -18.33 7.72 6.97
C ALA A 172 -18.74 8.71 5.87
N GLY A 173 -17.99 8.73 4.77
CA GLY A 173 -18.25 9.60 3.63
C GLY A 173 -19.54 9.24 2.86
N ALA A 174 -19.83 7.95 2.73
CA ALA A 174 -21.01 7.45 2.01
C ALA A 174 -22.32 7.71 2.78
N VAL A 175 -22.25 7.70 4.12
CA VAL A 175 -23.43 7.82 4.99
C VAL A 175 -23.54 9.18 5.70
N ALA A 176 -22.70 10.14 5.30
CA ALA A 176 -22.62 11.44 5.94
C ALA A 176 -23.98 12.18 5.99
N GLU A 177 -24.11 13.05 7.00
CA GLU A 177 -25.28 13.91 7.29
C GLU A 177 -26.56 13.25 7.82
N ARG A 178 -26.66 11.90 7.84
CA ARG A 178 -27.93 11.22 8.17
C ARG A 178 -27.84 10.03 9.13
N PHE A 179 -26.65 9.70 9.63
CA PHE A 179 -26.48 8.59 10.57
C PHE A 179 -26.50 9.01 12.05
N ASN A 180 -27.05 8.13 12.89
CA ASN A 180 -26.92 8.24 14.33
C ASN A 180 -25.48 7.90 14.74
N PHE A 181 -24.84 8.81 15.48
CA PHE A 181 -23.46 8.68 15.93
C PHE A 181 -23.19 7.38 16.72
N ASN A 182 -24.11 6.98 17.60
CA ASN A 182 -23.93 5.77 18.42
C ASN A 182 -23.99 4.49 17.58
N ALA A 183 -24.90 4.44 16.61
CA ALA A 183 -25.01 3.31 15.69
C ALA A 183 -23.79 3.20 14.78
N TYR A 184 -23.29 4.35 14.32
CA TYR A 184 -22.06 4.44 13.53
C TYR A 184 -20.85 3.93 14.32
N LEU A 185 -20.71 4.32 15.59
CA LEU A 185 -19.62 3.86 16.45
C LEU A 185 -19.60 2.33 16.63
N ALA A 186 -20.76 1.73 16.91
CA ALA A 186 -20.89 0.28 17.02
C ALA A 186 -20.53 -0.43 15.71
N TYR A 187 -20.94 0.15 14.58
CA TYR A 187 -20.57 -0.32 13.25
C TYR A 187 -19.06 -0.23 12.99
N SER A 188 -18.41 0.89 13.33
CA SER A 188 -16.96 1.06 13.17
C SER A 188 -16.16 0.05 14.00
N ILE A 189 -16.61 -0.24 15.23
CA ILE A 189 -16.03 -1.33 16.05
C ILE A 189 -16.16 -2.67 15.32
N PHE A 190 -17.35 -3.00 14.84
CA PHE A 190 -17.60 -4.28 14.18
C PHE A 190 -16.80 -4.45 12.88
N LEU A 191 -16.69 -3.39 12.09
CA LEU A 191 -15.90 -3.37 10.87
C LEU A 191 -14.40 -3.55 11.15
N ALA A 192 -13.86 -2.81 12.13
CA ALA A 192 -12.45 -2.89 12.52
C ALA A 192 -12.09 -4.20 13.22
N ALA A 193 -13.00 -4.76 14.02
CA ALA A 193 -12.79 -5.95 14.82
C ALA A 193 -12.95 -7.24 14.02
N PHE A 194 -13.87 -7.29 13.04
CA PHE A 194 -14.27 -8.55 12.42
C PHE A 194 -14.28 -8.48 10.89
N VAL A 195 -15.11 -7.63 10.27
CA VAL A 195 -15.34 -7.67 8.82
C VAL A 195 -14.07 -7.40 8.02
N TYR A 196 -13.34 -6.32 8.34
CA TYR A 196 -12.10 -5.98 7.63
C TYR A 196 -10.99 -7.01 7.88
N PRO A 197 -10.66 -7.38 9.14
CA PRO A 197 -9.66 -8.42 9.42
C PRO A 197 -9.89 -9.76 8.72
N VAL A 198 -11.14 -10.21 8.62
CA VAL A 198 -11.48 -11.46 7.94
C VAL A 198 -11.15 -11.37 6.44
N VAL A 199 -11.45 -10.25 5.79
CA VAL A 199 -11.09 -10.06 4.37
C VAL A 199 -9.59 -9.92 4.18
N VAL A 200 -8.90 -9.24 5.10
CA VAL A 200 -7.43 -9.19 5.14
C VAL A 200 -6.86 -10.60 5.20
N HIS A 201 -7.40 -11.46 6.06
CA HIS A 201 -6.95 -12.84 6.17
C HIS A 201 -7.11 -13.60 4.84
N TRP A 202 -8.20 -13.39 4.10
CA TRP A 202 -8.40 -14.09 2.83
C TRP A 202 -7.33 -13.80 1.78
N VAL A 203 -6.88 -12.53 1.70
CA VAL A 203 -6.03 -12.04 0.60
C VAL A 203 -4.56 -11.88 1.02
N TRP A 204 -4.29 -11.37 2.22
CA TRP A 204 -2.95 -11.00 2.68
C TRP A 204 -2.34 -11.96 3.71
N SER A 205 -3.13 -12.81 4.36
CA SER A 205 -2.56 -13.89 5.18
C SER A 205 -1.92 -14.95 4.31
N ARG A 206 -0.90 -15.64 4.82
CA ARG A 206 -0.26 -16.78 4.14
C ARG A 206 -1.22 -17.96 3.95
N GLU A 207 -2.17 -18.09 4.87
CA GLU A 207 -3.10 -19.21 4.95
C GLU A 207 -4.44 -18.90 4.27
N GLY A 208 -4.63 -17.63 3.88
CA GLY A 208 -5.84 -17.13 3.25
C GLY A 208 -6.22 -17.92 2.01
N TRP A 209 -7.52 -18.16 1.83
CA TRP A 209 -8.00 -18.97 0.71
C TRP A 209 -7.83 -18.32 -0.68
N LEU A 210 -7.75 -16.99 -0.75
CA LEU A 210 -7.44 -16.19 -1.95
C LEU A 210 -5.98 -15.76 -2.03
N SER A 211 -5.16 -16.08 -1.03
CA SER A 211 -3.82 -15.52 -0.92
C SER A 211 -2.90 -15.95 -2.05
N HIS A 212 -2.20 -14.99 -2.64
CA HIS A 212 -1.12 -15.27 -3.59
C HIS A 212 0.05 -16.02 -2.94
N PHE A 213 0.30 -15.80 -1.64
CA PHE A 213 1.41 -16.44 -0.92
C PHE A 213 1.24 -17.95 -0.79
N ALA A 214 0.02 -18.47 -0.92
CA ALA A 214 -0.24 -19.90 -0.88
C ALA A 214 0.20 -20.62 -2.18
N VAL A 215 0.55 -19.91 -3.26
CA VAL A 215 0.97 -20.46 -4.58
C VAL A 215 2.49 -20.62 -4.70
N SER A 216 3.29 -19.89 -3.92
CA SER A 216 4.75 -19.81 -4.10
C SER A 216 5.53 -20.57 -3.03
N GLY A 217 5.87 -21.84 -3.33
CA GLY A 217 7.17 -22.45 -3.01
C GLY A 217 7.63 -22.68 -1.55
N ASN A 218 6.85 -22.35 -0.53
CA ASN A 218 7.20 -22.74 0.85
C ASN A 218 6.71 -24.18 1.13
N PRO A 219 7.43 -25.01 1.91
CA PRO A 219 7.01 -26.36 2.25
C PRO A 219 5.93 -26.30 3.34
N ALA A 220 4.81 -25.66 3.07
CA ALA A 220 3.54 -26.05 3.66
C ALA A 220 2.94 -27.12 2.72
N PRO A 221 2.30 -28.16 3.27
CA PRO A 221 2.16 -29.46 2.61
C PRO A 221 1.54 -29.31 1.22
N ALA A 222 1.99 -30.17 0.30
CA ALA A 222 1.63 -30.31 -1.12
C ALA A 222 0.11 -30.41 -1.48
N LYS A 223 -0.77 -29.99 -0.57
CA LYS A 223 -2.23 -29.84 -0.68
C LYS A 223 -2.68 -28.36 -0.84
N GLN A 224 -1.76 -27.41 -0.98
CA GLN A 224 -2.09 -25.97 -1.03
C GLN A 224 -2.72 -25.53 -2.36
N GLU A 225 -2.35 -26.17 -3.48
CA GLU A 225 -2.93 -25.88 -4.81
C GLU A 225 -4.35 -26.43 -5.00
N GLU A 226 -4.71 -27.55 -4.35
CA GLU A 226 -6.00 -28.24 -4.58
C GLU A 226 -7.20 -27.52 -3.95
N HIS A 227 -6.96 -26.58 -3.02
CA HIS A 227 -8.01 -25.93 -2.24
C HIS A 227 -8.19 -24.43 -2.54
N MET A 228 -7.41 -23.85 -3.44
CA MET A 228 -7.67 -22.49 -3.93
C MET A 228 -8.87 -22.47 -4.88
N LEU A 229 -9.71 -21.44 -4.76
CA LEU A 229 -10.76 -21.22 -5.75
C LEU A 229 -10.08 -21.00 -7.11
N PHE A 230 -10.36 -21.88 -8.07
CA PHE A 230 -9.74 -21.89 -9.42
C PHE A 230 -8.22 -22.09 -9.46
N ARG A 231 -7.57 -22.58 -8.39
CA ARG A 231 -6.09 -22.74 -8.32
C ARG A 231 -5.33 -21.43 -8.59
N ALA A 232 -5.95 -20.28 -8.31
CA ALA A 232 -5.40 -18.96 -8.59
C ALA A 232 -5.37 -18.10 -7.32
N GLY A 233 -4.23 -17.47 -7.04
CA GLY A 233 -4.09 -16.47 -5.99
C GLY A 233 -4.50 -15.08 -6.49
N MET A 234 -5.25 -14.34 -5.67
CA MET A 234 -5.59 -12.94 -5.92
C MET A 234 -4.38 -12.06 -5.60
N ILE A 235 -4.06 -11.16 -6.53
CA ILE A 235 -3.02 -10.13 -6.32
C ILE A 235 -3.74 -8.83 -5.96
N ASP A 236 -3.50 -8.36 -4.74
CA ASP A 236 -3.89 -7.03 -4.28
C ASP A 236 -2.72 -6.46 -3.46
N PHE A 237 -1.92 -5.59 -4.08
CA PHE A 237 -0.66 -5.14 -3.48
C PHE A 237 -0.85 -4.29 -2.22
N ALA A 238 -1.64 -3.23 -2.33
CA ALA A 238 -1.85 -2.26 -1.25
C ALA A 238 -3.34 -2.11 -0.86
N GLY A 239 -4.28 -2.84 -1.48
CA GLY A 239 -5.66 -2.91 -1.00
C GLY A 239 -6.71 -2.17 -1.83
N SER A 240 -6.70 -2.28 -3.16
CA SER A 240 -7.85 -1.82 -3.97
C SER A 240 -9.10 -2.63 -3.65
N GLY A 241 -8.94 -3.94 -3.42
CA GLY A 241 -10.00 -4.81 -2.94
C GLY A 241 -10.14 -4.72 -1.42
N VAL A 242 -9.08 -5.08 -0.71
CA VAL A 242 -9.12 -5.31 0.75
C VAL A 242 -9.50 -4.06 1.55
N VAL A 243 -9.00 -2.87 1.16
CA VAL A 243 -9.31 -1.61 1.86
C VAL A 243 -10.43 -0.87 1.16
N HIS A 244 -10.22 -0.50 -0.10
CA HIS A 244 -11.12 0.41 -0.80
C HIS A 244 -12.46 -0.24 -1.13
N MET A 245 -12.46 -1.43 -1.74
CA MET A 245 -13.71 -2.10 -2.10
C MET A 245 -14.51 -2.54 -0.87
N VAL A 246 -13.87 -3.13 0.15
CA VAL A 246 -14.56 -3.55 1.40
C VAL A 246 -15.21 -2.34 2.09
N GLY A 247 -14.44 -1.29 2.39
CA GLY A 247 -14.96 -0.11 3.05
C GLY A 247 -16.11 0.55 2.27
N ALA A 248 -15.98 0.62 0.95
CA ALA A 248 -17.01 1.18 0.09
C ALA A 248 -18.27 0.32 -0.01
N MET A 249 -18.16 -1.01 -0.08
CA MET A 249 -19.34 -1.88 -0.13
C MET A 249 -20.11 -1.84 1.19
N CYS A 250 -19.43 -1.75 2.32
CA CYS A 250 -20.11 -1.52 3.60
C CYS A 250 -20.78 -0.13 3.64
N GLY A 251 -20.12 0.91 3.12
CA GLY A 251 -20.71 2.25 2.94
C GLY A 251 -21.92 2.26 2.01
N LEU A 252 -21.91 1.48 0.92
CA LEU A 252 -23.02 1.32 -0.01
C LEU A 252 -24.25 0.73 0.67
N MET A 253 -24.07 -0.35 1.43
CA MET A 253 -25.15 -0.94 2.20
C MET A 253 -25.70 0.04 3.24
N GLY A 254 -24.81 0.80 3.89
CA GLY A 254 -25.21 1.89 4.79
C GLY A 254 -26.03 2.98 4.07
N ALA A 255 -25.61 3.39 2.88
CA ALA A 255 -26.30 4.42 2.09
C ALA A 255 -27.67 3.97 1.59
N ILE A 256 -27.81 2.69 1.21
CA ILE A 256 -29.08 2.07 0.79
C ILE A 256 -30.04 1.97 1.98
N LEU A 257 -29.58 1.47 3.12
CA LEU A 257 -30.42 1.27 4.32
C LEU A 257 -30.86 2.59 4.95
N ALA A 258 -30.00 3.61 4.96
CA ALA A 258 -30.37 4.93 5.46
C ALA A 258 -31.26 5.72 4.49
N GLY A 259 -31.34 5.30 3.23
CA GLY A 259 -32.04 6.04 2.17
C GLY A 259 -31.38 7.38 1.83
N PRO A 260 -31.96 8.15 0.89
CA PRO A 260 -31.37 9.42 0.44
C PRO A 260 -31.57 10.56 1.44
N ARG A 261 -30.66 11.56 1.43
CA ARG A 261 -30.81 12.75 2.29
C ARG A 261 -32.06 13.54 1.91
N LEU A 262 -32.69 14.12 2.93
CA LEU A 262 -33.82 15.03 2.76
C LEU A 262 -33.45 16.19 1.82
N GLY A 263 -34.21 16.33 0.73
CA GLY A 263 -34.01 17.36 -0.29
C GLY A 263 -33.03 17.00 -1.41
N ARG A 264 -32.47 15.78 -1.46
CA ARG A 264 -31.59 15.36 -2.57
C ARG A 264 -32.36 15.06 -3.84
N PHE A 265 -33.58 14.55 -3.70
CA PHE A 265 -34.48 14.28 -4.80
C PHE A 265 -35.74 15.12 -4.61
N ASP A 266 -36.19 15.79 -5.67
CA ASP A 266 -37.45 16.54 -5.68
C ASP A 266 -38.67 15.59 -5.60
N SER A 267 -39.89 16.13 -5.52
CA SER A 267 -41.13 15.33 -5.53
C SER A 267 -41.32 14.50 -6.80
N ASN A 268 -40.63 14.87 -7.88
CA ASN A 268 -40.63 14.18 -9.17
C ASN A 268 -39.49 13.14 -9.28
N GLY A 269 -38.63 13.05 -8.26
CA GLY A 269 -37.46 12.17 -8.20
C GLY A 269 -36.25 12.64 -9.00
N ASN A 270 -36.19 13.91 -9.42
CA ASN A 270 -35.02 14.50 -10.06
C ASN A 270 -33.96 14.89 -9.00
N PRO A 271 -32.67 14.72 -9.32
CA PRO A 271 -31.58 15.10 -8.42
C PRO A 271 -31.47 16.63 -8.28
N VAL A 272 -31.39 17.11 -7.04
CA VAL A 272 -31.13 18.52 -6.69
C VAL A 272 -29.73 18.62 -6.11
N ASP A 273 -28.89 19.46 -6.70
CA ASP A 273 -27.49 19.60 -6.27
C ASP A 273 -27.36 20.21 -4.88
N MET A 274 -26.55 19.56 -4.04
CA MET A 274 -26.19 20.03 -2.71
C MET A 274 -24.70 20.37 -2.68
N PRO A 275 -24.33 21.63 -2.95
CA PRO A 275 -22.92 22.02 -2.95
C PRO A 275 -22.31 21.89 -1.56
N GLY A 276 -21.06 21.42 -1.52
CA GLY A 276 -20.27 21.31 -0.30
C GLY A 276 -19.92 22.67 0.30
N HIS A 277 -19.58 22.68 1.59
CA HIS A 277 -19.28 23.90 2.33
C HIS A 277 -18.02 24.64 1.84
N SER A 278 -17.01 23.92 1.32
CA SER A 278 -15.76 24.52 0.88
C SER A 278 -15.08 23.70 -0.20
N ALA A 279 -14.76 24.33 -1.34
CA ALA A 279 -13.94 23.72 -2.39
C ALA A 279 -12.44 23.70 -2.05
N THR A 280 -12.02 24.52 -1.08
CA THR A 280 -10.62 24.61 -0.63
C THR A 280 -10.21 23.38 0.19
N LEU A 281 -11.14 22.76 0.93
CA LEU A 281 -10.82 21.58 1.74
C LEU A 281 -10.58 20.30 0.92
N PRO A 282 -11.35 20.01 -0.15
CA PRO A 282 -11.02 18.95 -1.11
C PRO A 282 -9.70 19.21 -1.83
N LEU A 283 -9.40 20.46 -2.19
CA LEU A 283 -8.10 20.84 -2.76
C LEU A 283 -6.95 20.61 -1.77
N LEU A 284 -7.11 21.01 -0.50
CA LEU A 284 -6.13 20.73 0.54
C LEU A 284 -5.97 19.23 0.77
N THR A 285 -7.06 18.47 0.63
CA THR A 285 -6.99 17.01 0.69
C THR A 285 -6.18 16.44 -0.47
N ASP A 286 -6.44 16.87 -1.70
CA ASP A 286 -5.66 16.46 -2.86
C ASP A 286 -4.19 16.86 -2.68
N LEU A 287 -3.92 18.07 -2.19
CA LEU A 287 -2.57 18.54 -1.92
C LEU A 287 -1.85 17.67 -0.86
N VAL A 288 -2.56 17.31 0.21
CA VAL A 288 -2.07 16.45 1.29
C VAL A 288 -1.81 15.02 0.79
N HIS A 289 -2.60 14.52 -0.17
CA HIS A 289 -2.37 13.22 -0.82
C HIS A 289 -1.31 13.25 -1.94
N ARG A 290 -1.09 14.40 -2.59
CA ARG A 290 -0.28 14.55 -3.83
C ARG A 290 1.14 15.10 -3.62
N LEU A 291 1.43 15.88 -2.58
CA LEU A 291 2.75 16.54 -2.45
C LEU A 291 3.89 15.50 -2.26
N PRO A 292 5.01 15.57 -3.01
CA PRO A 292 6.18 14.73 -2.77
C PRO A 292 6.78 14.86 -1.36
N CYS A 293 6.57 16.01 -0.71
CA CYS A 293 7.00 16.28 0.67
C CYS A 293 5.97 15.86 1.74
N ALA A 294 4.71 15.61 1.35
CA ALA A 294 3.64 15.13 2.24
C ALA A 294 3.34 13.63 2.06
N GLY A 295 3.66 13.06 0.89
CA GLY A 295 4.03 11.66 0.70
C GLY A 295 2.96 10.59 0.93
N LEU A 296 1.72 10.89 1.28
CA LEU A 296 0.84 9.92 1.97
C LEU A 296 0.49 8.66 1.17
N GLN A 297 0.13 8.77 -0.12
CA GLN A 297 -0.05 7.60 -0.98
C GLN A 297 1.26 6.86 -1.28
N TYR A 298 2.40 7.55 -1.17
CA TYR A 298 3.73 6.94 -1.29
C TYR A 298 4.08 6.10 -0.04
N GLY A 299 3.43 6.33 1.10
CA GLY A 299 3.47 5.43 2.26
C GLY A 299 2.50 4.24 2.12
N PHE A 300 1.39 4.43 1.41
CA PHE A 300 0.39 3.39 1.16
C PHE A 300 0.87 2.36 0.12
N ASN A 301 1.15 2.81 -1.12
CA ASN A 301 1.49 1.93 -2.22
C ASN A 301 2.97 1.45 -2.14
N PRO A 302 4.01 2.30 -2.25
CA PRO A 302 5.40 1.88 -2.04
C PRO A 302 5.66 1.20 -0.70
N GLY A 303 5.04 1.66 0.39
CA GLY A 303 5.20 1.04 1.72
C GLY A 303 4.72 -0.41 1.78
N SER A 304 3.81 -0.81 0.88
CA SER A 304 3.33 -2.20 0.77
C SER A 304 4.38 -3.15 0.19
N SER A 305 5.57 -2.65 -0.18
CA SER A 305 6.77 -3.47 -0.36
C SER A 305 7.24 -4.14 0.94
N LEU A 306 6.84 -3.60 2.11
CA LEU A 306 7.15 -4.03 3.47
C LEU A 306 8.64 -3.95 3.87
N THR A 307 9.56 -4.19 2.94
CA THR A 307 11.01 -4.11 3.16
C THR A 307 11.75 -3.39 2.04
N ILE A 308 12.90 -2.82 2.40
CA ILE A 308 13.90 -2.29 1.48
C ILE A 308 15.26 -2.85 1.94
N ASP A 309 15.35 -4.17 1.89
CA ASP A 309 16.51 -4.95 2.32
C ASP A 309 17.47 -5.29 1.16
N ASN A 310 16.99 -5.21 -0.07
CA ASN A 310 17.78 -5.50 -1.26
C ASN A 310 17.39 -4.58 -2.44
N SER A 311 18.23 -4.59 -3.48
CA SER A 311 18.06 -3.74 -4.67
C SER A 311 16.77 -4.01 -5.42
N ILE A 312 16.16 -5.19 -5.25
CA ILE A 312 14.92 -5.56 -5.92
C ILE A 312 13.72 -5.01 -5.16
N SER A 313 13.66 -5.19 -3.83
CA SER A 313 12.63 -4.60 -2.96
C SER A 313 12.62 -3.07 -3.10
N ALA A 314 13.80 -2.44 -3.20
CA ALA A 314 13.95 -1.01 -3.48
C ALA A 314 13.36 -0.60 -4.84
N GLN A 315 13.60 -1.40 -5.90
CA GLN A 315 13.03 -1.15 -7.22
C GLN A 315 11.51 -1.31 -7.25
N VAL A 316 10.96 -2.24 -6.47
CA VAL A 316 9.52 -2.43 -6.32
C VAL A 316 8.88 -1.20 -5.69
N ALA A 317 9.44 -0.69 -4.59
CA ALA A 317 8.97 0.53 -3.94
C ALA A 317 9.08 1.74 -4.89
N GLY A 318 10.22 1.91 -5.56
CA GLY A 318 10.42 2.99 -6.53
C GLY A 318 9.46 2.93 -7.71
N ARG A 319 9.18 1.73 -8.23
CA ARG A 319 8.19 1.53 -9.29
C ARG A 319 6.79 1.86 -8.81
N ALA A 320 6.38 1.32 -7.66
CA ALA A 320 5.07 1.58 -7.10
C ALA A 320 4.83 3.08 -6.90
N ALA A 321 5.87 3.85 -6.56
CA ALA A 321 5.78 5.30 -6.47
C ALA A 321 5.48 5.93 -7.84
N VAL A 322 6.26 5.58 -8.88
CA VAL A 322 6.10 6.13 -10.23
C VAL A 322 4.72 5.78 -10.82
N THR A 323 4.30 4.52 -10.73
CA THR A 323 2.99 4.09 -11.25
C THR A 323 1.84 4.77 -10.52
N THR A 324 1.99 4.98 -9.20
CA THR A 324 1.00 5.69 -8.39
C THR A 324 0.81 7.13 -8.86
N THR A 325 1.91 7.86 -9.07
CA THR A 325 1.87 9.24 -9.56
C THR A 325 1.22 9.34 -10.95
N LEU A 326 1.62 8.44 -11.86
CA LEU A 326 1.10 8.45 -13.23
C LEU A 326 -0.39 8.12 -13.30
N SER A 327 -0.85 7.13 -12.53
CA SER A 327 -2.27 6.77 -12.48
C SER A 327 -3.12 7.88 -11.87
N GLY A 328 -2.66 8.50 -10.76
CA GLY A 328 -3.33 9.65 -10.16
C GLY A 328 -3.47 10.84 -11.12
N ALA A 329 -2.38 11.19 -11.81
CA ALA A 329 -2.39 12.27 -12.81
C ALA A 329 -3.34 11.95 -13.99
N ALA A 330 -3.31 10.72 -14.50
CA ALA A 330 -4.16 10.28 -15.60
C ALA A 330 -5.65 10.28 -15.21
N GLY A 331 -5.98 9.84 -14.00
CA GLY A 331 -7.34 9.86 -13.45
C GLY A 331 -7.88 11.29 -13.32
N GLY A 332 -7.10 12.20 -12.74
CA GLY A 332 -7.49 13.60 -12.57
C GLY A 332 -7.70 14.35 -13.89
N ILE A 333 -6.82 14.14 -14.88
CA ILE A 333 -6.98 14.72 -16.22
C ILE A 333 -8.24 14.18 -16.90
N THR A 334 -8.51 12.87 -16.75
CA THR A 334 -9.66 12.22 -17.39
C THR A 334 -10.99 12.76 -16.87
N THR A 335 -11.17 12.85 -15.55
CA THR A 335 -12.40 13.38 -14.95
C THR A 335 -12.53 14.89 -15.19
N LEU A 336 -11.43 15.63 -15.28
CA LEU A 336 -11.45 17.06 -15.62
C LEU A 336 -11.95 17.27 -17.05
N ILE A 337 -11.43 16.53 -18.02
CA ILE A 337 -11.86 16.60 -19.42
C ILE A 337 -13.32 16.17 -19.56
N ASN A 338 -13.72 15.08 -18.89
CA ASN A 338 -15.09 14.59 -18.96
C ASN A 338 -16.08 15.53 -18.26
N GLY A 339 -15.69 16.11 -17.11
CA GLY A 339 -16.41 17.19 -16.43
C GLY A 339 -16.61 18.40 -17.33
N PHE A 340 -15.55 18.86 -18.01
CA PHE A 340 -15.63 19.96 -18.97
C PHE A 340 -16.58 19.66 -20.13
N ARG A 341 -16.57 18.42 -20.66
CA ARG A 341 -17.48 18.03 -21.74
C ARG A 341 -18.96 18.11 -21.35
N ARG A 342 -19.29 17.71 -20.12
CA ARG A 342 -20.65 17.70 -19.55
C ARG A 342 -21.13 19.09 -19.14
N ASN A 343 -20.33 19.78 -18.33
CA ASN A 343 -20.73 21.02 -17.66
C ASN A 343 -20.30 22.28 -18.43
N LYS A 344 -19.48 22.15 -19.48
CA LYS A 344 -18.87 23.26 -20.25
C LYS A 344 -18.04 24.23 -19.39
N ALA A 345 -17.62 23.79 -18.21
CA ALA A 345 -16.80 24.56 -17.28
C ALA A 345 -15.74 23.66 -16.64
N TRP A 346 -14.61 24.25 -16.25
CA TRP A 346 -13.54 23.56 -15.54
C TRP A 346 -13.93 23.44 -14.06
N ASP A 347 -14.11 22.21 -13.60
CA ASP A 347 -14.44 21.92 -12.20
C ASP A 347 -13.25 21.32 -11.46
N LEU A 348 -12.83 22.02 -10.41
CA LEU A 348 -11.74 21.60 -9.54
C LEU A 348 -12.09 20.34 -8.75
N ILE A 349 -13.34 20.19 -8.31
CA ILE A 349 -13.76 19.06 -7.49
C ILE A 349 -13.73 17.76 -8.29
N SER A 350 -14.22 17.79 -9.54
CA SER A 350 -14.11 16.69 -10.49
C SER A 350 -12.66 16.26 -10.71
N MET A 351 -11.72 17.21 -10.84
CA MET A 351 -10.29 16.88 -10.96
C MET A 351 -9.74 16.20 -9.70
N CYS A 352 -9.99 16.77 -8.52
CA CYS A 352 -9.49 16.23 -7.24
C CYS A 352 -10.03 14.81 -7.00
N ASN A 353 -11.33 14.59 -7.24
CA ASN A 353 -11.93 13.26 -7.13
C ASN A 353 -11.31 12.26 -8.14
N GLY A 354 -11.03 12.71 -9.36
CA GLY A 354 -10.37 11.86 -10.35
C GLY A 354 -8.93 11.47 -9.99
N VAL A 355 -8.20 12.37 -9.34
CA VAL A 355 -6.86 12.05 -8.81
C VAL A 355 -6.96 10.96 -7.75
N LEU A 356 -7.89 11.09 -6.80
CA LEU A 356 -8.14 10.08 -5.77
C LEU A 356 -8.55 8.72 -6.36
N VAL A 357 -9.42 8.72 -7.37
CA VAL A 357 -9.80 7.50 -8.11
C VAL A 357 -8.57 6.86 -8.77
N GLY A 358 -7.72 7.68 -9.41
CA GLY A 358 -6.47 7.22 -10.01
C GLY A 358 -5.53 6.55 -9.02
N PHE A 359 -5.49 7.03 -7.77
CA PHE A 359 -4.76 6.37 -6.69
C PHE A 359 -5.42 5.06 -6.25
N VAL A 360 -6.74 5.00 -6.13
CA VAL A 360 -7.46 3.78 -5.73
C VAL A 360 -7.28 2.64 -6.74
N VAL A 361 -7.37 2.91 -8.04
CA VAL A 361 -7.34 1.85 -9.06
C VAL A 361 -5.95 1.21 -9.24
N ILE A 362 -4.88 1.95 -8.97
CA ILE A 362 -3.50 1.44 -9.11
C ILE A 362 -3.02 0.69 -7.88
N THR A 363 -3.67 0.87 -6.73
CA THR A 363 -3.30 0.27 -5.44
C THR A 363 -3.15 -1.25 -5.49
N ALA A 364 -3.95 -1.99 -6.27
CA ALA A 364 -3.81 -3.44 -6.42
C ALA A 364 -2.60 -3.87 -7.26
N CYS A 365 -2.17 -3.05 -8.24
CA CYS A 365 -1.19 -3.44 -9.25
C CYS A 365 0.08 -2.59 -9.31
N ALA A 366 0.27 -1.60 -8.45
CA ALA A 366 1.37 -0.63 -8.53
C ALA A 366 2.77 -1.27 -8.71
N HIS A 367 3.02 -2.43 -8.09
CA HIS A 367 4.26 -3.18 -8.24
C HIS A 367 4.40 -3.99 -9.55
N VAL A 368 3.31 -4.42 -10.18
CA VAL A 368 3.29 -5.43 -11.26
C VAL A 368 2.95 -4.88 -12.64
N VAL A 369 2.57 -3.61 -12.76
CA VAL A 369 2.29 -2.97 -14.06
C VAL A 369 3.42 -2.05 -14.50
N GLU A 370 3.52 -1.85 -15.82
CA GLU A 370 4.44 -0.87 -16.38
C GLU A 370 3.88 0.56 -16.28
N PRO A 371 4.74 1.59 -16.28
CA PRO A 371 4.33 2.99 -16.20
C PRO A 371 3.26 3.41 -17.23
N TRP A 372 3.33 2.91 -18.47
CA TRP A 372 2.32 3.21 -19.49
C TRP A 372 0.96 2.57 -19.17
N ALA A 373 0.96 1.35 -18.59
CA ALA A 373 -0.25 0.66 -18.19
C ALA A 373 -0.91 1.33 -16.98
N ALA A 374 -0.12 1.93 -16.09
CA ALA A 374 -0.63 2.75 -14.99
C ALA A 374 -1.43 3.98 -15.49
N ILE A 375 -1.00 4.61 -16.59
CA ILE A 375 -1.73 5.72 -17.23
C ILE A 375 -3.09 5.22 -17.75
N VAL A 376 -3.10 4.09 -18.46
CA VAL A 376 -4.33 3.49 -18.99
C VAL A 376 -5.28 3.14 -17.85
N ASN A 377 -4.78 2.57 -16.75
CA ASN A 377 -5.59 2.24 -15.59
C ASN A 377 -6.25 3.49 -14.98
N GLY A 378 -5.49 4.57 -14.81
CA GLY A 378 -6.01 5.84 -14.29
C GLY A 378 -7.12 6.43 -15.18
N ILE A 379 -6.96 6.38 -16.51
CA ILE A 379 -7.99 6.81 -17.47
C ILE A 379 -9.25 5.96 -17.32
N CYS A 380 -9.12 4.64 -17.34
CA CYS A 380 -10.26 3.72 -17.18
C CYS A 380 -10.96 3.92 -15.84
N GLY A 381 -10.19 4.11 -14.76
CA GLY A 381 -10.71 4.41 -13.43
C GLY A 381 -11.57 5.67 -13.39
N GLY A 382 -11.06 6.78 -13.95
CA GLY A 382 -11.80 8.04 -14.02
C GLY A 382 -13.13 7.92 -14.81
N LEU A 383 -13.13 7.15 -15.91
CA LEU A 383 -14.35 6.90 -16.69
C LEU A 383 -15.37 6.05 -15.93
N ILE A 384 -14.91 5.02 -15.21
CA ILE A 384 -15.77 4.15 -14.39
C ILE A 384 -16.37 4.96 -13.24
N PHE A 385 -15.58 5.81 -12.58
CA PHE A 385 -16.08 6.71 -11.54
C PHE A 385 -17.23 7.58 -12.06
N ASP A 386 -17.04 8.25 -13.19
CA ASP A 386 -18.07 9.11 -13.78
C ASP A 386 -19.34 8.34 -14.19
N LEU A 387 -19.17 7.13 -14.74
CA LEU A 387 -20.28 6.25 -15.11
C LEU A 387 -21.09 5.80 -13.89
N VAL A 388 -20.42 5.42 -12.81
CA VAL A 388 -21.07 4.94 -11.59
C VAL A 388 -21.75 6.09 -10.85
N CYS A 389 -21.13 7.28 -10.79
CA CYS A 389 -21.78 8.48 -10.26
C CYS A 389 -23.10 8.77 -11.00
N TRP A 390 -23.11 8.68 -12.33
CA TRP A 390 -24.34 8.83 -13.11
C TRP A 390 -25.36 7.71 -12.83
N LEU A 391 -24.90 6.48 -12.67
CA LEU A 391 -25.77 5.35 -12.33
C LEU A 391 -26.42 5.53 -10.96
N PHE A 392 -25.69 6.03 -9.96
CA PHE A 392 -26.19 6.27 -8.61
C PHE A 392 -27.31 7.32 -8.59
N LEU A 393 -27.17 8.38 -9.39
CA LEU A 393 -28.23 9.36 -9.58
C LEU A 393 -29.50 8.73 -10.15
N LYS A 394 -29.36 7.79 -11.11
CA LYS A 394 -30.50 7.05 -11.68
C LYS A 394 -31.15 6.09 -10.69
N LEU A 395 -30.34 5.41 -9.88
CA LEU A 395 -30.81 4.46 -8.87
C LEU A 395 -31.30 5.14 -7.58
N ARG A 396 -31.25 6.48 -7.52
CA ARG A 396 -31.61 7.29 -6.35
C ARG A 396 -30.81 6.94 -5.09
N ILE A 397 -29.56 6.51 -5.27
CA ILE A 397 -28.62 6.26 -4.19
C ILE A 397 -27.85 7.56 -3.94
N ASP A 398 -27.99 8.10 -2.74
CA ASP A 398 -27.34 9.36 -2.36
C ASP A 398 -26.07 9.08 -1.56
N ASP A 399 -24.93 9.23 -2.23
CA ASP A 399 -23.60 9.20 -1.64
C ASP A 399 -23.02 10.63 -1.64
N PRO A 400 -22.90 11.30 -0.48
CA PRO A 400 -22.46 12.69 -0.38
C PRO A 400 -21.08 12.96 -0.97
N LEU A 401 -20.16 12.00 -0.87
CA LEU A 401 -18.77 12.16 -1.28
C LEU A 401 -18.44 11.42 -2.59
N SER A 402 -19.41 10.67 -3.13
CA SER A 402 -19.11 9.66 -4.16
C SER A 402 -18.02 8.68 -3.70
N ALA A 403 -18.03 8.33 -2.41
CA ALA A 403 -17.08 7.41 -1.80
C ALA A 403 -17.21 6.00 -2.36
N VAL A 404 -18.44 5.53 -2.63
CA VAL A 404 -18.70 4.21 -3.20
C VAL A 404 -18.28 4.10 -4.67
N PRO A 405 -18.65 5.04 -5.57
CA PRO A 405 -18.10 5.06 -6.93
C PRO A 405 -16.57 5.04 -6.96
N MET A 406 -15.92 5.84 -6.11
CA MET A 406 -14.47 5.99 -6.07
C MET A 406 -13.76 4.76 -5.48
N HIS A 407 -14.11 4.37 -4.26
CA HIS A 407 -13.42 3.30 -3.55
C HIS A 407 -13.97 1.91 -3.91
N GLY A 408 -15.28 1.78 -4.12
CA GLY A 408 -15.95 0.51 -4.37
C GLY A 408 -15.73 0.02 -5.79
N PHE A 409 -16.24 0.77 -6.76
CA PHE A 409 -16.15 0.40 -8.17
C PHE A 409 -14.76 0.67 -8.74
N GLY A 410 -14.09 1.74 -8.29
CA GLY A 410 -12.66 1.94 -8.59
C GLY A 410 -11.80 0.82 -8.01
N GLY A 411 -12.02 0.41 -6.76
CA GLY A 411 -11.32 -0.72 -6.14
C GLY A 411 -11.52 -2.04 -6.91
N MET A 412 -12.77 -2.33 -7.28
CA MET A 412 -13.13 -3.49 -8.09
C MET A 412 -12.44 -3.48 -9.46
N TRP A 413 -12.40 -2.33 -10.13
CA TRP A 413 -11.68 -2.18 -11.39
C TRP A 413 -10.18 -2.38 -11.23
N GLY A 414 -9.58 -1.85 -10.17
CA GLY A 414 -8.14 -2.01 -9.89
C GLY A 414 -7.74 -3.47 -9.74
N VAL A 415 -8.52 -4.25 -8.98
CA VAL A 415 -8.32 -5.71 -8.84
C VAL A 415 -8.48 -6.41 -10.19
N PHE A 416 -9.53 -6.08 -10.96
CA PHE A 416 -9.76 -6.67 -12.28
C PHE A 416 -8.63 -6.35 -13.28
N PHE A 417 -8.18 -5.09 -13.32
CA PHE A 417 -7.12 -4.63 -14.19
C PHE A 417 -5.78 -5.30 -13.89
N THR A 418 -5.53 -5.61 -12.61
CA THR A 418 -4.35 -6.37 -12.18
C THR A 418 -4.25 -7.72 -12.91
N GLY A 419 -5.37 -8.42 -13.05
CA GLY A 419 -5.42 -9.69 -13.78
C GLY A 419 -5.17 -9.58 -15.29
N LEU A 420 -5.34 -8.39 -15.89
CA LEU A 420 -5.17 -8.18 -17.32
C LEU A 420 -3.72 -7.89 -17.72
N LEU A 421 -3.00 -7.07 -16.93
CA LEU A 421 -1.69 -6.53 -17.31
C LEU A 421 -0.56 -6.78 -16.31
N ALA A 422 -0.76 -7.66 -15.31
CA ALA A 422 0.34 -8.11 -14.46
C ALA A 422 1.38 -8.89 -15.27
N LYS A 423 2.65 -8.46 -15.24
CA LYS A 423 3.75 -9.22 -15.90
C LYS A 423 4.35 -10.26 -14.94
N GLN A 424 4.53 -11.49 -15.42
CA GLN A 424 5.05 -12.65 -14.66
C GLN A 424 6.52 -12.53 -14.18
N VAL A 425 7.36 -11.78 -14.88
CA VAL A 425 8.78 -11.59 -14.48
C VAL A 425 8.91 -10.71 -13.23
N LEU A 426 7.88 -9.94 -12.91
CA LEU A 426 7.87 -8.96 -11.82
C LEU A 426 7.53 -9.54 -10.43
N PRO A 427 6.57 -10.47 -10.27
CA PRO A 427 6.31 -11.11 -8.98
C PRO A 427 7.48 -11.99 -8.51
N ALA A 428 8.24 -12.61 -9.42
CA ALA A 428 9.39 -13.45 -9.07
C ALA A 428 10.59 -12.64 -8.54
N SER A 429 10.71 -11.37 -8.94
CA SER A 429 11.76 -10.47 -8.46
C SER A 429 11.38 -9.80 -7.13
N ALA A 430 10.08 -9.60 -6.85
CA ALA A 430 9.58 -8.92 -5.65
C ALA A 430 9.49 -9.79 -4.39
N GLN A 431 10.07 -10.99 -4.39
CA GLN A 431 10.06 -11.90 -3.24
C GLN A 431 11.48 -12.40 -2.97
N PRO A 432 11.91 -12.52 -1.71
CA PRO A 432 13.14 -13.23 -1.39
C PRO A 432 13.00 -14.65 -1.93
N ALA A 433 14.01 -15.10 -2.69
CA ALA A 433 14.04 -16.42 -3.28
C ALA A 433 13.78 -17.51 -2.21
N PRO A 434 12.91 -18.50 -2.47
CA PRO A 434 12.80 -19.69 -1.64
C PRO A 434 14.05 -20.54 -1.90
N GLY A 435 15.16 -20.26 -1.22
CA GLY A 435 16.41 -20.93 -1.54
C GLY A 435 17.69 -20.48 -0.85
N ALA A 436 17.62 -19.78 0.29
CA ALA A 436 18.79 -19.66 1.17
C ALA A 436 19.03 -21.00 1.90
N HIS A 437 19.45 -22.01 1.14
CA HIS A 437 20.07 -23.22 1.67
C HIS A 437 21.40 -22.84 2.32
N LEU A 438 21.38 -22.57 3.63
CA LEU A 438 22.52 -22.91 4.47
C LEU A 438 22.23 -24.27 5.06
N LEU A 439 22.85 -25.30 4.48
CA LEU A 439 23.38 -26.51 5.12
C LEU A 439 23.86 -27.46 4.02
N GLN A 440 25.08 -27.22 3.55
CA GLN A 440 25.99 -28.26 3.06
C GLN A 440 27.35 -28.04 3.74
N HIS A 441 27.41 -28.38 5.03
CA HIS A 441 28.34 -29.35 5.63
C HIS A 441 28.16 -29.33 7.14
#